data_AF-A0A3L7BWQ4-F1
#
_entry.id   AF-A0A3L7BWQ4-F1
#
_cell.length_a   1.000
_cell.length_b   1.000
_cell.length_c   1.000
_cell.angle_alpha   90.00
_cell.angle_beta   90.00
_cell.angle_gamma   90.00
#
_symmetry.space_group_name_H-M   'P 1'
#
loop_
_entity.id
_entity.type
_entity.pdbx_description
1 polymer ?
#
loop_
_entity_poly.entity_id
_entity_poly.type
_entity_poly.pdbx_seq_one_letter_code
_entity_poly.pdbx_strand_id
1 'polypeptide(L)'
;MGMPEPRAFWLDEQFDREHGIDGRGRYEAEVLGRIDEFADTWGDIAPVAFAATAWRLAAELSPGFVRWHRRIISATCSRSPWDGSMLCAVTVVSRWPAELTWTKQWQRDPGWRDWPQLFGQYTTPSEQDRTRSPHLRAVLQVDAPIPLGDLPPAPDGPDESVAPAARRAVTVLARELNDLLAPMIGQLEAGVPADS
;
A
#
# COMPACT_ATOMS: atom_id res chain seq x y z
N MET A 1 5.93 23.37 16.35
CA MET A 1 5.08 22.75 15.32
C MET A 1 5.46 21.28 15.31
N GLY A 2 4.66 20.41 15.93
CA GLY A 2 4.97 18.98 16.00
C GLY A 2 4.96 18.42 14.58
N MET A 3 6.00 17.69 14.19
CA MET A 3 5.99 16.92 12.96
C MET A 3 4.78 15.99 13.02
N PRO A 4 3.89 15.96 12.00
CA PRO A 4 2.80 15.00 11.98
C PRO A 4 3.40 13.59 12.13
N GLU A 5 2.73 12.74 12.91
CA GLU A 5 3.15 11.35 13.03
C GLU A 5 3.26 10.75 11.62
N PRO A 6 4.37 10.04 11.33
CA PRO A 6 4.61 9.50 10.01
C PRO A 6 3.50 8.52 9.65
N ARG A 7 2.64 8.88 8.69
CA ARG A 7 1.52 8.05 8.25
C ARG A 7 1.92 7.27 6.99
N ALA A 8 1.72 5.95 7.01
CA ALA A 8 1.99 5.07 5.88
C ALA A 8 0.83 5.05 4.86
N PHE A 9 -0.42 5.06 5.31
CA PHE A 9 -1.62 4.93 4.48
C PHE A 9 -2.73 5.91 4.89
N TRP A 10 -3.48 6.46 3.94
CA TRP A 10 -4.68 7.25 4.21
C TRP A 10 -5.77 7.02 3.17
N LEU A 11 -7.01 7.27 3.56
CA LEU A 11 -8.15 7.25 2.64
C LEU A 11 -8.35 8.64 2.07
N ASP A 12 -8.50 8.75 0.75
CA ASP A 12 -8.78 10.03 0.09
C ASP A 12 -10.28 10.34 0.11
N GLU A 13 -10.82 10.54 1.31
CA GLU A 13 -12.27 10.72 1.51
C GLU A 13 -12.82 11.97 0.83
N GLN A 14 -11.99 13.01 0.68
CA GLN A 14 -12.39 14.22 -0.02
C GLN A 14 -12.56 13.94 -1.50
N PHE A 15 -11.54 13.38 -2.16
CA PHE A 15 -11.62 13.07 -3.59
C PHE A 15 -12.73 12.05 -3.86
N ASP A 16 -12.87 11.05 -2.99
CA ASP A 16 -13.92 10.03 -3.04
C ASP A 16 -15.33 10.63 -3.04
N ARG A 17 -15.58 11.61 -2.16
CA ARG A 17 -16.87 12.28 -2.03
C ARG A 17 -17.15 13.22 -3.21
N GLU A 18 -16.14 13.96 -3.66
CA GLU A 18 -16.27 14.91 -4.78
C GLU A 18 -16.55 14.21 -6.12
N HIS A 19 -16.09 12.97 -6.28
CA HIS A 19 -16.28 12.17 -7.49
C HIS A 19 -17.32 11.05 -7.31
N GLY A 20 -18.11 11.14 -6.25
CA GLY A 20 -19.19 10.23 -5.95
C GLY A 20 -20.37 10.34 -6.93
N ILE A 21 -21.20 9.30 -6.97
CA ILE A 21 -22.43 9.23 -7.78
C ILE A 21 -23.60 8.86 -6.85
N ASP A 22 -24.77 9.44 -7.08
CA ASP A 22 -26.02 9.15 -6.34
C ASP A 22 -25.91 9.28 -4.81
N GLY A 23 -25.13 10.26 -4.34
CA GLY A 23 -24.93 10.52 -2.91
C GLY A 23 -24.02 9.52 -2.19
N ARG A 24 -23.39 8.60 -2.93
CA ARG A 24 -22.37 7.66 -2.45
C ARG A 24 -20.98 8.11 -2.89
N GLY A 25 -19.94 7.72 -2.15
CA GLY A 25 -18.55 7.95 -2.58
C GLY A 25 -18.20 7.15 -3.84
N ARG A 26 -17.21 7.62 -4.61
CA ARG A 26 -16.73 6.96 -5.83
C ARG A 26 -16.37 5.49 -5.58
N TYR A 27 -15.68 5.21 -4.48
CA TYR A 27 -15.29 3.86 -4.10
C TYR A 27 -16.49 2.94 -3.89
N GLU A 28 -17.54 3.41 -3.22
CA GLU A 28 -18.75 2.62 -3.00
C GLU A 28 -19.49 2.35 -4.30
N ALA A 29 -19.54 3.32 -5.22
CA ALA A 29 -20.09 3.12 -6.55
C ALA A 29 -19.30 2.06 -7.34
N GLU A 30 -17.97 2.06 -7.26
CA GLU A 30 -17.12 1.06 -7.90
C GLU A 30 -17.28 -0.33 -7.28
N VAL A 31 -17.44 -0.44 -5.96
CA VAL A 31 -17.74 -1.72 -5.29
C VAL A 31 -19.05 -2.31 -5.80
N LEU A 32 -20.10 -1.50 -5.93
CA LEU A 32 -21.38 -1.96 -6.46
C LEU A 32 -21.32 -2.30 -7.96
N GLY A 33 -20.58 -1.50 -8.74
CA GLY A 33 -20.38 -1.75 -10.16
C GLY A 33 -19.57 -3.02 -10.47
N ARG A 34 -18.78 -3.49 -9.51
CA ARG A 34 -17.94 -4.70 -9.61
C ARG A 34 -18.28 -5.75 -8.56
N ILE A 35 -19.56 -5.83 -8.19
CA ILE A 35 -20.03 -6.73 -7.14
C ILE A 35 -19.71 -8.21 -7.42
N ASP A 36 -19.66 -8.59 -8.70
CA ASP A 36 -19.29 -9.94 -9.12
C ASP A 36 -17.85 -10.33 -8.71
N GLU A 37 -16.95 -9.37 -8.50
CA GLU A 37 -15.58 -9.66 -8.02
C GLU A 37 -15.55 -10.19 -6.58
N PHE A 38 -16.66 -10.09 -5.86
CA PHE A 38 -16.81 -10.59 -4.50
C PHE A 38 -17.60 -11.92 -4.44
N ALA A 39 -17.98 -12.50 -5.58
CA ALA A 39 -18.82 -13.71 -5.67
C ALA A 39 -18.32 -14.87 -4.78
N ASP A 40 -17.00 -15.06 -4.71
CA ASP A 40 -16.37 -16.14 -3.95
C ASP A 40 -16.14 -15.81 -2.46
N THR A 41 -16.66 -14.66 -1.99
CA THR A 41 -16.42 -14.16 -0.63
C THR A 41 -17.68 -14.11 0.24
N TRP A 42 -18.84 -14.46 -0.32
CA TRP A 42 -20.13 -14.37 0.36
C TRP A 42 -20.30 -15.44 1.43
N GLY A 43 -20.82 -15.05 2.59
CA GLY A 43 -21.09 -15.96 3.71
C GLY A 43 -19.84 -16.63 4.31
N ASP A 44 -18.65 -16.12 3.97
CA ASP A 44 -17.38 -16.65 4.48
C ASP A 44 -17.28 -16.35 5.99
N ILE A 45 -17.06 -17.39 6.80
CA ILE A 45 -16.97 -17.27 8.26
C ILE A 45 -15.85 -16.29 8.68
N ALA A 46 -14.77 -16.26 7.91
CA ALA A 46 -13.67 -15.32 8.09
C ALA A 46 -13.73 -14.23 7.00
N PRO A 47 -13.85 -12.93 7.36
CA PRO A 47 -14.04 -11.85 6.40
C PRO A 47 -12.78 -11.47 5.58
N VAL A 48 -11.79 -12.36 5.52
CA VAL A 48 -10.46 -12.09 4.97
C VAL A 48 -10.49 -11.93 3.45
N ALA A 49 -11.15 -12.85 2.74
CA ALA A 49 -11.23 -12.79 1.28
C ALA A 49 -12.00 -11.54 0.83
N PHE A 50 -13.11 -11.24 1.50
CA PHE A 50 -13.89 -10.01 1.29
C PHE A 50 -13.04 -8.76 1.49
N ALA A 51 -12.33 -8.66 2.62
CA ALA A 51 -11.47 -7.52 2.92
C ALA A 51 -10.30 -7.36 1.93
N ALA A 52 -9.70 -8.47 1.47
CA ALA A 52 -8.64 -8.46 0.46
C ALA A 52 -9.15 -7.94 -0.90
N THR A 53 -10.33 -8.39 -1.35
CA THR A 53 -10.98 -7.87 -2.56
C THR A 53 -11.30 -6.38 -2.43
N ALA A 54 -11.85 -5.96 -1.29
CA ALA A 54 -12.15 -4.56 -1.01
C ALA A 54 -10.89 -3.67 -1.05
N TRP A 55 -9.78 -4.12 -0.45
CA TRP A 55 -8.48 -3.44 -0.50
C TRP A 55 -7.94 -3.31 -1.93
N ARG A 56 -7.99 -4.40 -2.70
CA ARG A 56 -7.52 -4.41 -4.09
C ARG A 56 -8.28 -3.37 -4.93
N LEU A 57 -9.61 -3.36 -4.86
CA LEU A 57 -10.43 -2.36 -5.56
C LEU A 57 -10.06 -0.93 -5.12
N ALA A 58 -9.86 -0.71 -3.82
CA ALA A 58 -9.49 0.60 -3.31
C ALA A 58 -8.13 1.09 -3.80
N ALA A 59 -7.17 0.18 -4.01
CA ALA A 59 -5.83 0.47 -4.50
C ALA A 59 -5.77 0.63 -6.03
N GLU A 60 -6.63 -0.05 -6.79
CA GLU A 60 -6.66 -0.03 -8.25
C GLU A 60 -7.27 1.26 -8.84
N LEU A 61 -8.09 1.99 -8.07
CA LEU A 61 -8.64 3.26 -8.54
C LEU A 61 -7.54 4.25 -8.93
N SER A 62 -7.83 5.13 -9.88
CA SER A 62 -6.90 6.18 -10.31
C SER A 62 -7.58 7.56 -10.22
N PRO A 63 -7.19 8.42 -9.26
CA PRO A 63 -6.35 8.14 -8.09
C PRO A 63 -6.96 7.06 -7.17
N GLY A 64 -6.14 6.32 -6.41
CA GLY A 64 -6.60 5.29 -5.46
C GLY A 64 -7.53 5.85 -4.38
N PHE A 65 -8.49 5.06 -3.89
CA PHE A 65 -9.23 5.42 -2.67
C PHE A 65 -8.31 5.32 -1.45
N VAL A 66 -7.49 4.27 -1.39
CA VAL A 66 -6.34 4.21 -0.49
C VAL A 66 -5.16 4.89 -1.15
N ARG A 67 -4.49 5.75 -0.39
CA ARG A 67 -3.26 6.44 -0.75
C ARG A 67 -2.19 6.05 0.26
N TRP A 68 -0.94 6.13 -0.15
CA TRP A 68 0.17 5.76 0.73
C TRP A 68 1.35 6.69 0.58
N HIS A 69 2.22 6.61 1.58
CA HIS A 69 3.42 7.42 1.69
C HIS A 69 4.31 7.27 0.45
N ARG A 70 5.01 8.32 0.05
CA ARG A 70 5.84 8.38 -1.18
C ARG A 70 6.90 7.28 -1.31
N ARG A 71 7.30 6.67 -0.19
CA ARG A 71 8.25 5.53 -0.14
C ARG A 71 7.59 4.20 -0.49
N ILE A 72 6.28 4.07 -0.36
CA ILE A 72 5.57 2.81 -0.62
C ILE A 72 5.30 2.76 -2.13
N ILE A 73 5.78 1.70 -2.77
CA ILE A 73 5.63 1.46 -4.22
C ILE A 73 4.35 0.67 -4.47
N SER A 74 4.09 -0.33 -3.63
CA SER A 74 2.93 -1.21 -3.71
C SER A 74 2.57 -1.74 -2.34
N ALA A 75 1.28 -1.98 -2.12
CA ALA A 75 0.76 -2.62 -0.91
C ALA A 75 -0.41 -3.53 -1.29
N THR A 76 -0.26 -4.83 -1.06
CA THR A 76 -1.30 -5.83 -1.30
C THR A 76 -1.70 -6.50 0.00
N CYS A 77 -2.95 -6.96 0.05
CA CYS A 77 -3.50 -7.76 1.13
C CYS A 77 -4.10 -9.02 0.52
N SER A 78 -3.83 -10.19 1.08
CA SER A 78 -4.33 -11.47 0.59
C SER A 78 -4.58 -12.47 1.73
N ARG A 79 -5.47 -13.42 1.47
CA ARG A 79 -5.70 -14.55 2.36
C ARG A 79 -4.55 -15.55 2.24
N SER A 80 -3.95 -15.91 3.36
CA SER A 80 -2.99 -17.00 3.47
C SER A 80 -3.66 -18.33 3.07
N PRO A 81 -3.10 -19.09 2.13
CA PRO A 81 -3.63 -20.40 1.76
C PRO A 81 -3.36 -21.47 2.83
N TRP A 82 -2.49 -21.19 3.80
CA TRP A 82 -2.09 -22.14 4.83
C TRP A 82 -3.07 -22.17 6.01
N ASP A 83 -3.42 -21.01 6.53
CA ASP A 83 -4.22 -20.86 7.76
C ASP A 83 -5.39 -19.87 7.62
N GLY A 84 -5.56 -19.28 6.43
CA GLY A 84 -6.65 -18.33 6.17
C GLY A 84 -6.45 -16.95 6.80
N SER A 85 -5.31 -16.67 7.42
CA SER A 85 -4.98 -15.34 7.97
C SER A 85 -4.86 -14.27 6.87
N MET A 86 -4.96 -12.98 7.22
CA MET A 86 -4.61 -11.90 6.30
C MET A 86 -3.10 -11.69 6.30
N LEU A 87 -2.49 -11.71 5.12
CA LEU A 87 -1.11 -11.31 4.90
C LEU A 87 -1.11 -9.99 4.12
N CYS A 88 -0.23 -9.07 4.50
CA CYS A 88 0.13 -7.95 3.67
C CYS A 88 1.51 -8.16 3.05
N ALA A 89 1.69 -7.67 1.82
CA ALA A 89 2.99 -7.53 1.19
C ALA A 89 3.17 -6.08 0.73
N VAL A 90 4.16 -5.39 1.30
CA VAL A 90 4.42 -3.97 1.04
C VAL A 90 5.85 -3.76 0.58
N THR A 91 6.01 -3.12 -0.57
CA THR A 91 7.31 -2.79 -1.15
C THR A 91 7.63 -1.33 -0.83
N VAL A 92 8.74 -1.10 -0.13
CA VAL A 92 9.14 0.22 0.35
C VAL A 92 10.50 0.61 -0.23
N VAL A 93 10.64 1.83 -0.72
CA VAL A 93 11.91 2.43 -1.14
C VAL A 93 12.85 2.57 0.05
N SER A 94 14.03 1.96 -0.05
CA SER A 94 15.13 2.12 0.90
C SER A 94 16.35 2.76 0.27
N ARG A 95 17.27 3.20 1.12
CA ARG A 95 18.62 3.55 0.71
C ARG A 95 19.41 2.27 0.40
N TRP A 96 20.52 2.41 -0.30
CA TRP A 96 21.44 1.28 -0.46
C TRP A 96 21.88 0.73 0.90
N PRO A 97 21.99 -0.61 1.04
CA PRO A 97 22.66 -1.23 2.17
C PRO A 97 24.05 -0.63 2.38
N ALA A 98 24.47 -0.43 3.63
CA ALA A 98 25.73 0.23 3.97
C ALA A 98 26.94 -0.46 3.30
N GLU A 99 26.89 -1.78 3.19
CA GLU A 99 27.88 -2.64 2.55
C GLU A 99 28.11 -2.28 1.07
N LEU A 100 27.07 -1.78 0.39
CA LEU A 100 27.14 -1.35 -1.01
C LEU A 100 27.52 0.13 -1.16
N THR A 101 27.76 0.85 -0.07
CA THR A 101 28.17 2.26 -0.12
C THR A 101 29.68 2.48 -0.01
N TRP A 102 30.43 1.51 0.53
CA TRP A 102 31.85 1.72 0.89
C TRP A 102 32.85 1.21 -0.15
N THR A 103 32.62 0.04 -0.75
CA THR A 103 33.55 -0.53 -1.73
C THR A 103 33.04 -0.33 -3.14
N LYS A 104 33.47 0.76 -3.77
CA LYS A 104 33.31 1.01 -5.20
C LYS A 104 34.10 0.04 -6.10
N GLN A 105 34.54 -1.13 -5.63
CA GLN A 105 35.36 -2.06 -6.45
C GLN A 105 34.57 -2.67 -7.63
N TRP A 106 33.23 -2.73 -7.53
CA TRP A 106 32.31 -3.00 -8.64
C TRP A 106 32.04 -1.75 -9.52
N GLN A 107 32.70 -0.63 -9.23
CA GLN A 107 32.57 0.67 -9.87
C GLN A 107 33.89 1.08 -10.52
N ARG A 108 34.27 0.41 -11.61
CA ARG A 108 35.12 1.02 -12.66
C ARG A 108 34.31 2.18 -13.31
N ASP A 109 34.06 3.20 -12.49
CA ASP A 109 32.82 3.98 -12.28
C ASP A 109 31.94 4.28 -13.50
N PRO A 110 30.86 3.52 -13.74
CA PRO A 110 29.87 3.84 -14.77
C PRO A 110 28.83 4.89 -14.29
N GLY A 111 28.97 5.46 -13.09
CA GLY A 111 28.07 6.50 -12.57
C GLY A 111 26.72 6.00 -12.04
N TRP A 112 26.73 4.96 -11.18
CA TRP A 112 25.51 4.37 -10.60
C TRP A 112 24.60 5.40 -9.91
N ARG A 113 23.29 5.29 -10.16
CA ARG A 113 22.26 6.16 -9.58
C ARG A 113 21.28 5.38 -8.71
N ASP A 114 20.79 6.02 -7.66
CA ASP A 114 19.70 5.50 -6.82
C ASP A 114 18.33 5.80 -7.46
N TRP A 115 17.24 5.63 -6.73
CA TRP A 115 15.90 6.00 -7.15
C TRP A 115 15.83 7.47 -7.61
N PRO A 116 15.31 7.74 -8.82
CA PRO A 116 15.02 9.09 -9.24
C PRO A 116 13.87 9.65 -8.40
N GLN A 117 13.92 10.96 -8.17
CA GLN A 117 12.87 11.68 -7.47
C GLN A 117 12.36 12.83 -8.34
N LEU A 118 11.03 12.91 -8.51
CA LEU A 118 10.34 14.02 -9.17
C LEU A 118 9.36 14.62 -8.18
N PHE A 119 9.53 15.91 -7.87
CA PHE A 119 8.72 16.62 -6.87
C PHE A 119 8.63 15.89 -5.52
N GLY A 120 9.76 15.29 -5.10
CA GLY A 120 9.85 14.51 -3.86
C GLY A 120 9.25 13.11 -3.91
N GLN A 121 8.62 12.69 -5.01
CA GLN A 121 8.14 11.32 -5.17
C GLN A 121 9.20 10.43 -5.82
N TYR A 122 9.33 9.21 -5.34
CA TYR A 122 10.19 8.21 -5.97
C TYR A 122 9.54 7.67 -7.25
N THR A 123 10.28 7.65 -8.35
CA THR A 123 9.77 7.24 -9.65
C THR A 123 10.59 6.11 -10.26
N THR A 124 10.04 5.45 -11.28
CA THR A 124 10.83 4.52 -12.09
C THR A 124 11.71 5.31 -13.07
N PRO A 125 13.01 4.98 -13.22
CA PRO A 125 13.87 5.59 -14.23
C PRO A 125 13.25 5.49 -15.62
N SER A 126 13.26 6.61 -16.34
CA SER A 126 12.81 6.63 -17.74
C SER A 126 13.74 5.79 -18.61
N GLU A 127 13.29 5.42 -19.81
CA GLU A 127 14.15 4.73 -20.78
C GLU A 127 15.41 5.54 -21.11
N GLN A 128 15.30 6.88 -21.13
CA GLN A 128 16.46 7.75 -21.30
C GLN A 128 17.44 7.67 -20.13
N ASP A 129 16.95 7.62 -18.88
CA ASP A 129 17.82 7.50 -17.70
C ASP A 129 18.58 6.17 -17.70
N ARG A 130 17.90 5.08 -18.07
CA ARG A 130 18.48 3.72 -18.12
C ARG A 130 19.61 3.58 -19.15
N THR A 131 19.57 4.36 -20.23
CA THR A 131 20.64 4.37 -21.25
C THR A 131 21.85 5.21 -20.84
N ARG A 132 21.68 6.18 -19.95
CA ARG A 132 22.74 7.12 -19.53
C ARG A 132 23.57 6.60 -18.36
N SER A 133 22.94 5.90 -17.42
CA SER A 133 23.62 5.43 -16.22
C SER A 133 22.94 4.18 -15.66
N PRO A 134 23.72 3.24 -15.09
CA PRO A 134 23.13 2.11 -14.38
C PRO A 134 22.43 2.60 -13.11
N HIS A 135 21.33 1.96 -12.74
CA HIS A 135 20.54 2.30 -11.57
C HIS A 135 20.50 1.12 -10.59
N LEU A 136 20.87 1.36 -9.35
CA LEU A 136 20.68 0.42 -8.25
C LEU A 136 19.54 0.96 -7.38
N ARG A 137 18.40 0.28 -7.36
CA ARG A 137 17.19 0.73 -6.67
C ARG A 137 16.87 -0.21 -5.53
N ALA A 138 17.33 0.15 -4.32
CA ALA A 138 17.10 -0.66 -3.14
C ALA A 138 15.63 -0.59 -2.71
N VAL A 139 15.07 -1.74 -2.33
CA VAL A 139 13.72 -1.86 -1.78
C VAL A 139 13.76 -2.77 -0.55
N LEU A 140 12.87 -2.51 0.39
CA LEU A 140 12.51 -3.43 1.45
C LEU A 140 11.19 -4.10 1.07
N GLN A 141 11.16 -5.41 1.21
CA GLN A 141 9.93 -6.18 1.14
C GLN A 141 9.47 -6.43 2.58
N VAL A 142 8.24 -6.03 2.90
CA VAL A 142 7.61 -6.32 4.19
C VAL A 142 6.45 -7.27 3.95
N ASP A 143 6.62 -8.51 4.40
CA ASP A 143 5.56 -9.51 4.43
C ASP A 143 5.18 -9.76 5.91
N ALA A 144 3.92 -9.52 6.26
CA ALA A 144 3.47 -9.62 7.65
C ALA A 144 2.01 -10.06 7.76
N PRO A 145 1.64 -10.81 8.81
CA PRO A 145 0.24 -11.03 9.14
C PRO A 145 -0.39 -9.74 9.68
N ILE A 146 -1.65 -9.51 9.32
CA ILE A 146 -2.45 -8.38 9.80
C ILE A 146 -3.55 -8.88 10.75
N PRO A 147 -3.70 -8.28 11.95
CA PRO A 147 -4.79 -8.61 12.86
C PRO A 147 -6.17 -8.43 12.22
N LEU A 148 -7.06 -9.40 12.43
CA LEU A 148 -8.41 -9.42 11.82
C LEU A 148 -9.52 -8.92 12.74
N GLY A 149 -9.21 -8.61 14.00
CA GLY A 149 -10.21 -8.52 15.08
C GLY A 149 -11.32 -7.50 14.84
N ASP A 150 -11.02 -6.43 14.12
CA ASP A 150 -11.97 -5.35 13.85
C ASP A 150 -12.55 -5.37 12.42
N LEU A 151 -12.23 -6.40 11.62
CA LEU A 151 -12.82 -6.51 10.28
C LEU A 151 -14.34 -6.68 10.37
N PRO A 152 -15.11 -5.98 9.52
CA PRO A 152 -16.55 -6.24 9.44
C PRO A 152 -16.79 -7.67 8.93
N PRO A 153 -17.88 -8.33 9.35
CA PRO A 153 -18.26 -9.61 8.78
C PRO A 153 -18.44 -9.49 7.26
N ALA A 154 -18.14 -10.57 6.54
CA ALA A 154 -18.45 -10.65 5.11
C ALA A 154 -19.97 -10.63 4.93
N PRO A 155 -20.51 -9.89 3.95
CA PRO A 155 -21.91 -9.98 3.59
C PRO A 155 -22.30 -11.39 3.14
N ASP A 156 -23.55 -11.80 3.39
CA ASP A 156 -24.06 -13.11 2.95
C ASP A 156 -24.44 -13.12 1.46
N GLY A 157 -24.52 -11.94 0.82
CA GLY A 157 -24.81 -11.83 -0.61
C GLY A 157 -24.81 -10.40 -1.16
N PRO A 158 -25.03 -10.25 -2.48
CA PRO A 158 -24.93 -8.97 -3.18
C PRO A 158 -26.02 -7.95 -2.81
N ASP A 159 -27.17 -8.41 -2.32
CA ASP A 159 -28.29 -7.54 -1.91
C ASP A 159 -28.10 -6.93 -0.51
N GLU A 160 -27.03 -7.30 0.19
CA GLU A 160 -26.70 -6.75 1.51
C GLU A 160 -25.90 -5.45 1.43
N SER A 161 -25.48 -4.93 2.59
CA SER A 161 -24.68 -3.70 2.71
C SER A 161 -23.20 -3.89 2.31
N VAL A 162 -22.96 -4.38 1.08
CA VAL A 162 -21.63 -4.69 0.54
C VAL A 162 -20.71 -3.48 0.52
N ALA A 163 -21.13 -2.37 -0.09
CA ALA A 163 -20.29 -1.18 -0.23
C ALA A 163 -19.89 -0.55 1.13
N PRO A 164 -20.81 -0.32 2.09
CA PRO A 164 -20.43 0.11 3.43
C PRO A 164 -19.52 -0.88 4.18
N ALA A 165 -19.72 -2.20 3.99
CA ALA A 165 -18.84 -3.21 4.57
C ALA A 165 -17.43 -3.15 3.97
N ALA A 166 -17.30 -3.02 2.65
CA ALA A 166 -16.03 -2.88 1.95
C ALA A 166 -15.27 -1.62 2.41
N ARG A 167 -15.95 -0.48 2.53
CA ARG A 167 -15.35 0.77 3.06
C ARG A 167 -14.81 0.58 4.47
N ARG A 168 -15.59 -0.08 5.35
CA ARG A 168 -15.14 -0.38 6.73
C ARG A 168 -13.94 -1.31 6.74
N ALA A 169 -13.94 -2.36 5.92
CA ALA A 169 -12.80 -3.29 5.81
C ALA A 169 -11.53 -2.55 5.39
N VAL A 170 -11.61 -1.70 4.35
CA VAL A 170 -10.47 -0.88 3.90
C VAL A 170 -9.99 0.09 4.97
N THR A 171 -10.91 0.69 5.74
CA THR A 171 -10.58 1.58 6.85
C THR A 171 -9.79 0.85 7.94
N VAL A 172 -10.22 -0.35 8.32
CA VAL A 172 -9.53 -1.19 9.30
C VAL A 172 -8.15 -1.60 8.77
N LEU A 173 -8.06 -2.11 7.54
CA LEU A 173 -6.77 -2.49 6.94
C LEU A 173 -5.80 -1.32 6.86
N ALA A 174 -6.26 -0.13 6.46
CA ALA A 174 -5.42 1.06 6.43
C ALA A 174 -4.92 1.44 7.83
N ARG A 175 -5.72 1.25 8.88
CA ARG A 175 -5.31 1.48 10.28
C ARG A 175 -4.24 0.47 10.70
N GLU A 176 -4.50 -0.83 10.54
CA GLU A 176 -3.54 -1.88 10.93
C GLU A 176 -2.21 -1.75 10.18
N LEU A 177 -2.26 -1.43 8.88
CA LEU A 177 -1.05 -1.17 8.09
C LEU A 177 -0.30 0.08 8.53
N ASN A 178 -1.00 1.11 9.02
CA ASN A 178 -0.34 2.25 9.66
C ASN A 178 0.34 1.82 10.96
N ASP A 179 -0.35 1.10 11.84
CA ASP A 179 0.23 0.65 13.11
C ASP A 179 1.50 -0.19 12.88
N LEU A 180 1.50 -1.02 11.83
CA LEU A 180 2.66 -1.81 11.43
C LEU A 180 3.79 -0.97 10.80
N LEU A 181 3.47 -0.08 9.84
CA LEU A 181 4.47 0.52 8.94
C LEU A 181 4.81 1.98 9.24
N ALA A 182 3.97 2.72 9.95
CA ALA A 182 4.24 4.11 10.33
C ALA A 182 5.61 4.28 11.04
N PRO A 183 5.98 3.44 12.02
CA PRO A 183 7.29 3.56 12.67
C PRO A 183 8.45 3.36 11.69
N MET A 184 8.34 2.36 10.81
CA MET A 184 9.36 2.06 9.79
C MET A 184 9.51 3.23 8.80
N ILE A 185 8.39 3.78 8.31
CA ILE A 185 8.38 4.94 7.42
C ILE A 185 9.01 6.15 8.11
N GLY A 186 8.68 6.38 9.39
CA GLY A 186 9.29 7.42 10.21
C GLY A 186 10.81 7.30 10.28
N GLN A 187 11.33 6.11 10.54
CA GLN A 187 12.78 5.85 10.60
C GLN A 187 13.46 6.05 9.23
N LEU A 188 12.83 5.59 8.15
CA LEU A 188 13.36 5.78 6.79
C LEU A 188 13.38 7.25 6.36
N GLU A 189 12.39 8.05 6.79
CA GLU A 189 12.37 9.50 6.56
C GLU A 189 13.38 10.24 7.43
N ALA A 190 13.48 9.92 8.72
CA ALA A 190 14.46 10.53 9.63
C ALA A 190 15.89 10.28 9.14
N GLY A 191 16.14 9.08 8.60
CA GLY A 191 17.47 8.63 8.20
C GLY A 191 18.37 8.45 9.42
N VAL A 192 18.70 7.20 9.77
CA VAL A 192 19.70 6.96 10.82
C VAL A 192 21.03 7.59 10.36
N PRO A 193 21.68 8.46 11.15
CA PRO A 193 23.05 8.87 10.90
C PRO A 193 23.89 7.59 10.82
N ALA A 194 24.67 7.44 9.74
CA ALA A 194 25.59 6.33 9.61
C ALA A 194 26.72 6.49 10.64
N ASP A 195 26.47 6.14 11.90
CA ASP A 195 27.45 5.95 12.97
C ASP A 195 26.81 5.18 14.13
N SER A 196 27.07 3.86 14.20
CA SER A 196 27.16 3.04 15.41
C SER A 196 28.01 1.81 15.10
#